data_AF-A0A7S2AVB9-F1
#
_entry.id   AF-A0A7S2AVB9-F1
#
_cell.length_a   1.000
_cell.length_b   1.000
_cell.length_c   1.000
_cell.angle_alpha   90.00
_cell.angle_beta   90.00
_cell.angle_gamma   90.00
#
_symmetry.space_group_name_H-M   'P 1'
#
loop_
_entity.id
_entity.type
_entity.pdbx_description
1 polymer ?
#
loop_
_entity_poly.entity_id
_entity_poly.type
_entity_poly.pdbx_seq_one_letter_code
_entity_poly.pdbx_strand_id
1 'polypeptide(L)'
;PMKSSTKMIIVEGDFLQSGISILGKFSAVFDRGGIVSVPPEHHRAYAKLMGSVLLSGARILLVVVEHDCRFENGTATGPPFSITQNDVHEIFGEDFGIKQLKTE
;
A
#
# COMPACT_ATOMS: atom_id res chain seq x y z
N PRO A 1 -21.85 -5.33 -26.55
CA PRO A 1 -21.18 -4.24 -25.79
C PRO A 1 -21.86 -4.04 -24.42
N MET A 2 -21.28 -4.63 -23.36
CA MET A 2 -21.81 -4.53 -22.02
C MET A 2 -21.46 -3.16 -21.44
N LYS A 3 -22.37 -2.19 -21.55
CA LYS A 3 -22.28 -0.91 -20.82
C LYS A 3 -22.63 -1.19 -19.36
N SER A 4 -21.66 -1.67 -18.60
CA SER A 4 -21.80 -1.73 -17.14
C SER A 4 -21.55 -0.32 -16.58
N SER A 5 -22.57 0.28 -15.99
CA SER A 5 -22.53 1.58 -15.30
C SER A 5 -21.94 1.49 -13.88
N THR A 6 -21.29 0.37 -13.55
CA THR A 6 -20.70 0.13 -12.24
C THR A 6 -19.51 1.06 -12.01
N LYS A 7 -19.71 2.03 -11.11
CA LYS A 7 -18.69 3.01 -10.72
C LYS A 7 -17.76 2.51 -9.61
N MET A 8 -18.12 1.42 -8.93
CA MET A 8 -17.39 0.89 -7.78
C MET A 8 -17.54 -0.63 -7.72
N ILE A 9 -16.42 -1.31 -7.54
CA ILE A 9 -16.35 -2.75 -7.29
C ILE A 9 -15.65 -2.92 -5.95
N ILE A 10 -16.24 -3.71 -5.06
CA ILE A 10 -15.61 -4.13 -3.80
C ILE A 10 -15.26 -5.59 -3.94
N VAL A 11 -14.01 -5.93 -3.70
CA VAL A 11 -13.49 -7.29 -3.75
C VAL A 11 -13.22 -7.74 -2.32
N GLU A 12 -13.84 -8.83 -1.91
CA GLU A 12 -13.56 -9.48 -0.63
C GLU A 12 -12.41 -10.49 -0.84
N GLY A 13 -11.35 -10.36 -0.06
CA GLY A 13 -10.20 -11.26 -0.12
C GLY A 13 -8.97 -10.71 0.60
N ASP A 14 -7.93 -11.52 0.68
CA ASP A 14 -6.61 -11.09 1.14
C ASP A 14 -5.87 -10.43 -0.02
N PHE A 15 -5.53 -9.15 0.09
CA PHE A 15 -4.83 -8.42 -0.96
C PHE A 15 -3.51 -9.11 -1.35
N LEU A 16 -2.74 -9.63 -0.39
CA LEU A 16 -1.44 -10.27 -0.64
C LEU A 16 -1.56 -11.64 -1.33
N GLN A 17 -2.71 -12.30 -1.22
CA GLN A 17 -2.99 -13.60 -1.86
C GLN A 17 -3.90 -13.48 -3.09
N SER A 18 -4.57 -12.35 -3.27
CA SER A 18 -5.52 -12.14 -4.36
C SER A 18 -4.78 -12.16 -5.69
N GLY A 19 -5.05 -13.18 -6.50
CA GLY A 19 -4.49 -13.31 -7.84
C GLY A 19 -4.73 -12.02 -8.64
N ILE A 20 -3.65 -11.47 -9.19
CA ILE A 20 -3.59 -10.24 -10.00
C ILE A 20 -4.70 -10.19 -11.09
N SER A 21 -5.19 -11.34 -11.53
CA SER A 21 -6.27 -11.49 -12.50
C SER A 21 -7.62 -10.90 -12.07
N ILE A 22 -7.90 -10.75 -10.77
CA ILE A 22 -9.18 -10.19 -10.28
C ILE A 22 -9.18 -8.66 -10.30
N LEU A 23 -8.02 -8.04 -10.08
CA LEU A 23 -7.93 -6.60 -9.81
C LEU A 23 -7.78 -5.76 -11.09
N GLY A 24 -7.21 -6.32 -12.16
CA GLY A 24 -6.98 -5.57 -13.40
C GLY A 24 -5.79 -4.59 -13.27
N LYS A 25 -5.77 -3.55 -14.11
CA LYS A 25 -4.73 -2.52 -14.13
C LYS A 25 -5.30 -1.15 -13.78
N PHE A 26 -4.69 -0.47 -12.82
CA PHE A 26 -5.13 0.84 -12.33
C PHE A 26 -4.21 1.97 -12.76
N SER A 27 -4.77 3.15 -12.99
CA SER A 27 -4.02 4.39 -13.27
C SER A 27 -3.62 5.17 -12.02
N ALA A 28 -4.25 4.89 -10.88
CA ALA A 28 -3.93 5.50 -9.59
C ALA A 28 -4.36 4.61 -8.42
N VAL A 29 -3.68 4.77 -7.28
CA VAL A 29 -4.07 4.17 -5.99
C VAL A 29 -4.10 5.25 -4.91
N PHE A 30 -5.07 5.14 -4.01
CA PHE A 30 -5.08 5.85 -2.75
C PHE A 30 -4.89 4.83 -1.63
N ASP A 31 -3.76 4.91 -0.91
CA ASP A 31 -3.42 4.01 0.18
C ASP A 31 -3.38 4.80 1.49
N ARG A 32 -4.45 4.65 2.26
CA ARG A 32 -4.56 5.16 3.63
C ARG A 32 -5.11 4.03 4.49
N GLY A 33 -4.33 3.60 5.47
CA GLY A 33 -4.68 2.45 6.31
C GLY A 33 -4.41 1.10 5.64
N GLY A 34 -3.85 1.07 4.43
CA GLY A 34 -3.44 -0.15 3.74
C GLY A 34 -2.11 -0.66 4.28
N ILE A 35 -0.98 -0.15 3.77
CA ILE A 35 0.35 -0.66 4.15
C ILE A 35 0.64 -0.61 5.66
N VAL A 36 0.16 0.42 6.36
CA VAL A 36 0.32 0.54 7.82
C VAL A 36 -0.45 -0.54 8.59
N SER A 37 -1.35 -1.29 7.96
CA SER A 37 -2.04 -2.43 8.56
C SER A 37 -1.36 -3.78 8.25
N VAL A 38 -0.35 -3.77 7.39
CA VAL A 38 0.40 -4.96 6.97
C VAL A 38 1.58 -5.17 7.92
N PRO A 39 1.83 -6.40 8.41
CA PRO A 39 3.02 -6.70 9.20
C PRO A 39 4.32 -6.29 8.47
N PRO A 40 5.35 -5.74 9.17
CA PRO A 40 6.57 -5.22 8.55
C PRO A 40 7.27 -6.20 7.59
N GLU A 41 7.28 -7.49 7.91
CA GLU A 41 7.86 -8.55 7.08
C GLU A 41 7.20 -8.70 5.70
N HIS A 42 6.01 -8.14 5.51
CA HIS A 42 5.24 -8.21 4.26
C HIS A 42 5.20 -6.89 3.47
N HIS A 43 5.79 -5.80 3.98
CA HIS A 43 5.75 -4.48 3.33
C HIS A 43 6.34 -4.48 1.91
N ARG A 44 7.47 -5.17 1.69
CA ARG A 44 8.08 -5.28 0.35
C ARG A 44 7.20 -6.07 -0.61
N ALA A 45 6.58 -7.15 -0.13
CA ALA A 45 5.66 -7.95 -0.94
C ALA A 45 4.43 -7.12 -1.34
N TYR A 46 3.90 -6.32 -0.41
CA TYR A 46 2.81 -5.39 -0.64
C TYR A 46 3.14 -4.35 -1.74
N ALA A 47 4.30 -3.70 -1.64
CA ALA A 47 4.73 -2.71 -2.63
C ALA A 47 4.95 -3.32 -4.02
N LYS A 48 5.55 -4.51 -4.09
CA LYS A 48 5.72 -5.25 -5.35
C LYS A 48 4.37 -5.62 -5.98
N LEU A 49 3.41 -6.05 -5.17
CA LEU A 49 2.07 -6.34 -5.64
C LEU A 49 1.38 -5.06 -6.16
N MET A 50 1.49 -3.93 -5.46
CA MET A 50 1.00 -2.63 -5.94
C MET A 50 1.59 -2.28 -7.32
N GLY A 51 2.91 -2.40 -7.49
CA GLY A 51 3.57 -2.21 -8.78
C GLY A 51 3.00 -3.12 -9.87
N SER A 52 2.70 -4.38 -9.54
CA SER A 52 2.16 -5.35 -10.49
C SER A 52 0.73 -5.06 -10.95
N VAL A 53 -0.07 -4.29 -10.21
CA VAL A 53 -1.44 -3.93 -10.57
C VAL A 53 -1.57 -2.51 -11.14
N LEU A 54 -0.48 -1.75 -11.19
CA LEU A 54 -0.45 -0.40 -11.76
C LEU A 54 -0.06 -0.41 -13.24
N LEU A 55 -0.55 0.60 -13.97
CA LEU A 55 -0.06 0.97 -15.29
C LEU A 55 1.27 1.74 -15.18
N SER A 56 2.10 1.67 -16.21
CA SER A 56 3.29 2.53 -16.29
C SER A 56 2.89 4.02 -16.24
N GLY A 57 3.55 4.79 -15.38
CA GLY A 57 3.23 6.21 -15.15
C GLY A 57 2.04 6.46 -14.21
N ALA A 58 1.46 5.42 -13.62
CA ALA A 58 0.45 5.55 -12.57
C ALA A 58 1.04 6.19 -11.30
N ARG A 59 0.14 6.61 -10.38
CA ARG A 59 0.52 7.27 -9.13
C ARG A 59 -0.13 6.64 -7.91
N ILE A 60 0.61 6.61 -6.81
CA ILE A 60 0.10 6.23 -5.50
C ILE A 60 0.06 7.51 -4.64
N LEU A 61 -1.09 7.81 -4.06
CA LEU A 61 -1.19 8.73 -2.92
C LEU A 61 -1.13 7.89 -1.65
N LEU A 62 0.04 7.88 -1.02
CA LEU A 62 0.35 7.08 0.16
C LEU A 62 0.25 7.93 1.43
N VAL A 63 -0.43 7.40 2.46
CA VAL A 63 -0.52 7.98 3.80
C VAL A 63 0.02 6.96 4.80
N VAL A 64 1.13 7.31 5.44
CA VAL A 64 1.76 6.53 6.51
C VAL A 64 1.70 7.28 7.84
N VAL A 65 1.96 6.59 8.94
CA VAL A 65 2.05 7.16 10.28
C VAL A 65 3.39 6.76 10.87
N GLU A 66 4.13 7.73 11.38
CA GLU A 66 5.37 7.52 12.13
C GLU A 66 5.10 7.83 13.61
N HIS A 67 5.44 6.90 14.49
CA HIS A 67 5.26 7.05 15.93
C HIS A 67 6.27 6.22 16.74
N ASP A 68 6.52 6.66 17.97
CA ASP A 68 7.54 6.13 18.88
C ASP A 68 7.15 4.83 19.61
N CYS A 69 6.15 4.07 19.14
CA CYS A 69 5.63 2.93 19.91
C CYS A 69 6.71 1.85 20.12
N ARG A 70 7.35 1.93 21.29
CA ARG A 70 8.29 0.95 21.84
C ARG A 70 7.52 0.01 22.75
N PHE A 71 7.41 -1.23 22.28
CA PHE A 71 7.20 -2.51 22.97
C PHE A 71 6.59 -2.54 24.39
N GLU A 72 5.34 -3.00 24.40
CA GLU A 72 4.62 -3.76 25.43
C GLU A 72 5.20 -5.07 25.97
N ASN A 73 5.96 -5.86 25.19
CA ASN A 73 6.15 -7.33 25.46
C ASN A 73 6.75 -8.09 24.25
N GLY A 74 7.48 -7.40 23.36
CA GLY A 74 8.10 -8.04 22.19
C GLY A 74 7.17 -8.30 20.99
N THR A 75 5.88 -7.96 21.09
CA THR A 75 4.96 -7.89 19.95
C THR A 75 4.90 -6.48 19.36
N ALA A 76 4.99 -6.35 18.03
CA ALA A 76 4.82 -5.08 17.33
C ALA A 76 3.38 -4.57 17.55
N THR A 77 3.22 -3.35 18.08
CA THR A 77 1.93 -2.78 18.49
C THR A 77 1.10 -2.21 17.33
N GLY A 78 1.20 -2.81 16.13
CA GLY A 78 0.34 -2.43 15.01
C GLY A 78 -1.07 -3.03 15.13
N PRO A 79 -2.02 -2.61 14.28
CA PRO A 79 -1.95 -1.48 13.37
C PRO A 79 -2.45 -0.15 14.00
N PRO A 80 -1.99 1.03 13.52
CA PRO A 80 -1.02 1.20 12.45
C PRO A 80 0.40 0.84 12.90
N PHE A 81 1.13 0.12 12.05
CA PHE A 81 2.58 -0.03 12.17
C PHE A 81 3.25 1.28 11.79
N SER A 82 4.26 1.67 12.58
CA SER A 82 5.07 2.85 12.33
C SER A 82 5.89 2.66 11.04
N ILE A 83 5.79 3.59 10.10
CA ILE A 83 6.57 3.62 8.86
C ILE A 83 7.15 5.02 8.72
N THR A 84 8.47 5.10 8.80
CA THR A 84 9.23 6.35 8.65
C THR A 84 9.32 6.75 7.17
N GLN A 85 9.76 7.99 6.92
CA GLN A 85 10.07 8.42 5.56
C GLN A 85 11.13 7.52 4.88
N ASN A 86 12.14 7.08 5.63
CA ASN A 86 13.18 6.19 5.08
C ASN A 86 12.60 4.82 4.71
N ASP A 87 11.72 4.27 5.55
CA ASP A 87 11.03 3.00 5.24
C ASP A 87 10.24 3.12 3.93
N VAL A 88 9.55 4.24 3.69
CA VAL A 88 8.87 4.48 2.40
C VAL A 88 9.85 4.40 1.23
N HIS A 89 11.03 5.00 1.36
CA HIS A 89 12.08 4.90 0.34
C HIS A 89 12.61 3.47 0.16
N GLU A 90 12.79 2.71 1.23
CA GLU A 90 13.24 1.32 1.15
C GLU A 90 12.18 0.37 0.57
N ILE A 91 10.91 0.61 0.86
CA ILE A 91 9.79 -0.25 0.47
C ILE A 91 9.38 0.03 -0.99
N PHE A 92 9.30 1.30 -1.40
CA PHE A 92 8.76 1.69 -2.71
C PHE A 92 9.80 2.23 -3.70
N GLY A 93 11.01 2.57 -3.25
CA GLY A 93 11.99 3.29 -4.07
C GLY A 93 12.59 2.51 -5.23
N GLU A 94 12.43 1.18 -5.27
CA GLU A 94 12.86 0.34 -6.39
C GLU A 94 12.02 0.61 -7.65
N ASP A 95 10.71 0.75 -7.49
CA ASP A 95 9.75 0.85 -8.61
C ASP A 95 9.15 2.27 -8.78
N PHE A 96 9.26 3.14 -7.76
CA PHE A 96 8.57 4.43 -7.73
C PHE A 96 9.49 5.62 -7.41
N GLY A 97 9.24 6.73 -8.11
CA GLY A 97 9.75 8.03 -7.70
C GLY A 97 8.95 8.59 -6.53
N ILE A 98 9.62 8.93 -5.43
CA ILE A 98 8.97 9.35 -4.18
C ILE A 98 9.07 10.85 -3.99
N LYS A 99 7.94 11.48 -3.68
CA LYS A 99 7.84 12.89 -3.32
C LYS A 99 6.94 13.04 -2.09
N GLN A 100 7.51 13.46 -0.98
CA GLN A 100 6.75 13.84 0.20
C GLN A 100 5.92 15.09 -0.09
N LEU A 101 4.62 15.03 0.23
CA LEU A 101 3.69 16.13 0.02
C LEU A 101 3.43 16.93 1.30
N LYS A 102 3.36 16.24 2.45
CA LYS A 102 3.08 16.83 3.77
C LYS A 102 3.56 15.90 4.89
N THR A 103 3.95 16.50 6.02
CA THR A 103 4.07 15.87 7.34
C THR A 103 3.37 16.76 8.36
N GLU A 104 2.77 16.18 9.39
CA GLU A 104 2.12 16.88 10.51
C GLU A 104 2.89 16.67 11.80
#